data_AF-A0A970DMA1-F1
#
_entry.id   AF-A0A970DMA1-F1
#
_cell.length_a   1.000
_cell.length_b   1.000
_cell.length_c   1.000
_cell.angle_alpha   90.00
_cell.angle_beta   90.00
_cell.angle_gamma   90.00
#
_symmetry.space_group_name_H-M   'P 1'
#
loop_
_entity.id
_entity.type
_entity.pdbx_description
1 polymer ?
#
loop_
_entity_poly.entity_id
_entity_poly.type
_entity_poly.pdbx_seq_one_letter_code
_entity_poly.pdbx_strand_id
1 'polypeptide(L)'
;MKRLMILGTFHMESQNDIHNLKDTNRITSMQDELSIIVEKLSKYKPTKIFVEFEKKNQDKLDNYYRRYLEDKLLSTNEIVQIAFPLAKKLNCPVIAIDWMERGAAERACGDVINEMSKYKDLQDEIKQYKMPEVNLDYEILKNLIELNTTLSSDNTKAYYINYALL
;
A
#
# COMPACT_ATOMS: atom_id res chain seq x y z
N MET A 1 -12.33 -12.21 21.45
CA MET A 1 -12.62 -10.97 20.68
C MET A 1 -11.75 -10.97 19.42
N LYS A 2 -12.35 -10.77 18.24
CA LYS A 2 -11.61 -10.58 16.98
C LYS A 2 -11.22 -9.11 16.86
N ARG A 3 -10.05 -8.82 16.31
CA ARG A 3 -9.54 -7.45 16.09
C ARG A 3 -9.04 -7.35 14.66
N LEU A 4 -9.20 -6.18 14.05
CA LEU A 4 -8.69 -5.85 12.73
C LEU A 4 -7.83 -4.59 12.86
N MET A 5 -6.74 -4.53 12.10
CA MET A 5 -5.92 -3.34 11.90
C MET A 5 -5.80 -3.15 10.40
N ILE A 6 -6.10 -1.93 9.94
CA ILE A 6 -5.85 -1.50 8.57
C ILE A 6 -4.59 -0.65 8.63
N LEU A 7 -3.63 -0.95 7.77
CA LEU A 7 -2.39 -0.20 7.62
C LEU A 7 -2.35 0.33 6.20
N GLY A 8 -2.54 1.64 6.03
CA GLY A 8 -2.25 2.32 4.79
C GLY A 8 -0.74 2.30 4.51
N THR A 9 -0.37 1.96 3.29
CA THR A 9 1.02 1.92 2.82
C THR A 9 1.17 2.74 1.55
N PHE A 10 2.37 2.75 0.99
CA PHE A 10 2.67 3.29 -0.32
C PHE A 10 3.48 2.25 -1.10
N HIS A 11 3.45 2.35 -2.43
CA HIS A 11 4.24 1.44 -3.27
C HIS A 11 5.73 1.74 -3.14
N MET A 12 6.47 0.77 -2.60
CA MET A 12 7.92 0.85 -2.41
C MET A 12 8.70 0.34 -3.63
N GLU A 13 8.01 -0.33 -4.55
CA GLU A 13 8.50 -0.71 -5.86
C GLU A 13 7.89 0.20 -6.93
N SER A 14 8.62 0.39 -8.03
CA SER A 14 8.14 1.29 -9.09
C SER A 14 6.90 0.70 -9.73
N GLN A 15 5.82 1.49 -9.75
CA GLN A 15 4.59 1.17 -10.43
C GLN A 15 4.32 2.18 -11.55
N ASN A 16 3.22 2.00 -12.27
CA ASN A 16 2.71 2.97 -13.23
C ASN A 16 1.40 3.55 -12.68
N ASP A 17 1.48 4.20 -11.51
CA ASP A 17 0.36 4.87 -10.87
C ASP A 17 0.63 6.38 -10.67
N ILE A 18 -0.38 7.08 -10.17
CA ILE A 18 -0.37 8.54 -9.99
C ILE A 18 0.47 9.01 -8.79
N HIS A 19 0.84 8.10 -7.89
CA HIS A 19 1.62 8.33 -6.66
C HIS A 19 3.04 7.75 -6.75
N ASN A 20 3.54 7.58 -7.98
CA ASN A 20 4.83 6.97 -8.25
C ASN A 20 5.99 7.58 -7.45
N LEU A 21 6.67 6.72 -6.70
CA LEU A 21 7.87 7.05 -5.95
C LEU A 21 9.07 7.23 -6.91
N LYS A 22 9.74 8.38 -6.87
CA LYS A 22 10.81 8.72 -7.83
C LYS A 22 12.09 7.89 -7.69
N ASP A 23 12.39 7.38 -6.50
CA ASP A 23 13.65 6.67 -6.22
C ASP A 23 13.43 5.46 -5.30
N THR A 24 12.82 4.41 -5.86
CA THR A 24 12.53 3.16 -5.14
C THR A 24 13.79 2.38 -4.76
N ASN A 25 14.94 2.66 -5.40
CA ASN A 25 16.21 2.01 -5.05
C ASN A 25 16.66 2.37 -3.63
N ARG A 26 16.28 3.55 -3.11
CA ARG A 26 16.59 3.92 -1.73
C ARG A 26 16.04 2.94 -0.69
N ILE A 27 14.94 2.24 -1.00
CA ILE A 27 14.34 1.24 -0.12
C ILE A 27 15.36 0.14 0.24
N THR A 28 16.27 -0.23 -0.66
CA THR A 28 17.30 -1.25 -0.37
C THR A 28 18.27 -0.82 0.73
N SER A 29 18.42 0.48 0.99
CA SER A 29 19.24 1.02 2.09
C SER A 29 18.50 1.23 3.41
N MET A 30 17.17 1.05 3.45
CA MET A 30 16.31 1.36 4.60
C MET A 30 15.90 0.12 5.42
N GLN A 31 16.69 -0.96 5.35
CA GLN A 31 16.33 -2.27 5.94
C GLN A 31 16.22 -2.23 7.48
N ASP A 32 16.99 -1.38 8.15
CA ASP A 32 16.90 -1.19 9.60
C ASP A 32 15.57 -0.56 10.00
N GLU A 33 15.10 0.44 9.25
CA GLU A 33 13.80 1.08 9.49
C GLU A 33 12.63 0.12 9.23
N LEU A 34 12.70 -0.65 8.16
CA LEU A 34 11.72 -1.70 7.84
C LEU A 34 11.67 -2.76 8.94
N SER A 35 12.83 -3.17 9.47
CA SER A 35 12.90 -4.09 10.60
C SER A 35 12.20 -3.52 11.84
N ILE A 36 12.41 -2.23 12.15
CA ILE A 36 11.71 -1.54 13.26
C ILE A 36 10.19 -1.54 13.05
N ILE A 37 9.72 -1.31 11.82
CA ILE A 37 8.30 -1.35 11.48
C ILE A 37 7.73 -2.75 11.73
N VAL A 38 8.39 -3.80 11.23
CA VAL A 38 7.99 -5.20 11.45
C VAL A 38 7.91 -5.52 12.94
N GLU A 39 8.90 -5.10 13.74
CA GLU A 39 8.88 -5.28 15.19
C GLU A 39 7.70 -4.58 15.85
N LYS A 40 7.38 -3.35 15.45
CA LYS A 40 6.22 -2.61 15.98
C LYS A 40 4.90 -3.31 15.63
N LEU A 41 4.74 -3.74 14.38
CA LEU A 41 3.53 -4.45 13.92
C LEU A 41 3.37 -5.81 14.62
N SER A 42 4.48 -6.50 14.93
CA SER A 42 4.44 -7.81 15.59
C SER A 42 3.78 -7.76 16.99
N LYS A 43 3.84 -6.61 17.67
CA LYS A 43 3.21 -6.40 18.99
C LYS A 43 1.69 -6.51 18.94
N TYR A 44 1.08 -6.23 17.79
CA TYR A 44 -0.35 -6.42 17.58
C TYR A 44 -0.74 -7.91 17.58
N LYS A 45 0.22 -8.80 17.27
CA LYS A 45 0.07 -10.25 17.14
C LYS A 45 -0.98 -10.64 16.08
N PRO A 46 -0.85 -10.17 14.82
CA PRO A 46 -1.74 -10.60 13.76
C PRO A 46 -1.62 -12.11 13.55
N THR A 47 -2.77 -12.77 13.42
CA THR A 47 -2.86 -14.22 13.16
C THR A 47 -3.02 -14.54 11.67
N LYS A 48 -3.26 -13.51 10.86
CA LYS A 48 -3.36 -13.52 9.40
C LYS A 48 -2.93 -12.14 8.90
N ILE A 49 -2.27 -12.08 7.76
CA ILE A 49 -1.88 -10.83 7.09
C ILE A 49 -2.54 -10.84 5.72
N PHE A 50 -3.28 -9.77 5.42
CA PHE A 50 -3.96 -9.62 4.13
C PHE A 50 -3.26 -8.53 3.34
N VAL A 51 -3.04 -8.76 2.04
CA VAL A 51 -2.30 -7.85 1.16
C VAL A 51 -3.07 -7.54 -0.10
N GLU A 52 -2.81 -6.36 -0.66
CA GLU A 52 -3.31 -5.92 -1.96
C GLU A 52 -2.61 -6.72 -3.07
N PHE A 53 -3.15 -7.90 -3.32
CA PHE A 53 -2.73 -8.81 -4.37
C PHE A 53 -3.98 -9.52 -4.88
N GLU A 54 -4.12 -9.65 -6.19
CA GLU A 54 -5.34 -10.23 -6.78
C GLU A 54 -5.65 -11.60 -6.19
N LYS A 55 -6.85 -11.78 -5.64
CA LYS A 55 -7.28 -13.00 -4.95
C LYS A 55 -7.10 -14.26 -5.79
N LYS A 56 -7.38 -14.18 -7.10
CA LYS A 56 -7.20 -15.30 -8.05
C LYS A 56 -5.74 -15.73 -8.22
N ASN A 57 -4.78 -14.89 -7.82
CA ASN A 57 -3.35 -15.16 -7.91
C ASN A 57 -2.73 -15.59 -6.56
N GLN A 58 -3.51 -16.09 -5.60
CA GLN A 58 -2.99 -16.57 -4.32
C GLN A 58 -1.81 -17.55 -4.48
N ASP A 59 -1.89 -18.50 -5.42
CA ASP A 59 -0.80 -19.47 -5.67
C ASP A 59 0.52 -18.79 -6.07
N LYS A 60 0.44 -17.66 -6.78
CA LYS A 60 1.60 -16.85 -7.17
C LYS A 60 2.17 -16.12 -5.95
N LEU A 61 1.31 -15.57 -5.09
CA LEU A 61 1.72 -14.96 -3.82
C LEU A 61 2.41 -15.98 -2.90
N ASP A 62 1.86 -17.18 -2.80
CA ASP A 62 2.43 -18.28 -2.02
C ASP A 62 3.80 -18.71 -2.57
N ASN A 63 3.96 -18.72 -3.90
CA ASN A 63 5.25 -18.96 -4.54
C ASN A 63 6.28 -17.88 -4.18
N TYR A 64 5.90 -16.61 -4.24
CA TYR A 64 6.77 -15.49 -3.84
C TYR A 64 7.16 -15.58 -2.37
N TYR A 65 6.20 -15.90 -1.49
CA TYR A 65 6.50 -16.07 -0.07
C TYR A 65 7.45 -17.24 0.18
N ARG A 66 7.27 -18.39 -0.50
CA ARG A 66 8.22 -19.52 -0.42
C ARG A 66 9.62 -19.14 -0.87
N ARG A 67 9.74 -18.43 -2.01
CA ARG A 67 11.03 -17.94 -2.50
C ARG A 67 11.69 -16.95 -1.54
N TYR A 68 10.90 -16.10 -0.88
CA TYR A 68 11.40 -15.23 0.18
C TYR A 68 11.95 -16.03 1.38
N LEU A 69 11.25 -17.08 1.83
CA LEU A 69 11.73 -17.94 2.92
C LEU A 69 13.02 -18.69 2.58
N GLU A 70 13.26 -18.96 1.30
CA GLU A 70 14.48 -19.58 0.77
C GLU A 70 15.60 -18.57 0.44
N ASP A 71 15.40 -17.27 0.76
CA ASP A 71 16.31 -16.17 0.41
C ASP A 71 16.57 -16.03 -1.11
N LYS A 72 15.61 -16.45 -1.94
CA LYS A 72 15.64 -16.42 -3.43
C LYS A 72 14.76 -15.33 -4.05
N LEU A 73 14.30 -14.39 -3.24
CA LEU A 73 13.50 -13.25 -3.69
C LEU A 73 14.05 -11.98 -3.04
N LEU A 74 14.59 -11.09 -3.88
CA LEU A 74 14.94 -9.72 -3.54
C LEU A 74 14.00 -8.82 -4.34
N SER A 75 13.27 -7.94 -3.66
CA SER A 75 12.35 -6.99 -4.28
C SER A 75 12.09 -5.87 -3.28
N THR A 76 11.94 -4.63 -3.76
CA THR A 76 11.57 -3.49 -2.91
C THR A 76 10.08 -3.42 -2.63
N ASN A 77 9.28 -4.36 -3.17
CA ASN A 77 7.84 -4.40 -2.98
C ASN A 77 7.46 -4.46 -1.50
N GLU A 78 6.53 -3.62 -1.08
CA GLU A 78 6.07 -3.48 0.30
C GLU A 78 5.53 -4.79 0.92
N ILE A 79 4.97 -5.69 0.10
CA ILE A 79 4.57 -7.03 0.55
C ILE A 79 5.82 -7.82 0.98
N VAL A 80 6.89 -7.76 0.20
CA VAL A 80 8.17 -8.44 0.50
C VAL A 80 8.90 -7.75 1.64
N GLN A 81 8.85 -6.42 1.73
CA GLN A 81 9.55 -5.62 2.72
C GLN A 81 8.86 -5.60 4.11
N ILE A 82 7.53 -5.75 4.17
CA ILE A 82 6.75 -5.65 5.42
C ILE A 82 5.95 -6.93 5.70
N ALA A 83 5.10 -7.36 4.76
CA ALA A 83 4.15 -8.44 5.04
C ALA A 83 4.85 -9.80 5.23
N PHE A 84 5.79 -10.14 4.36
CA PHE A 84 6.55 -11.40 4.41
C PHE A 84 7.42 -11.55 5.67
N PRO A 85 8.26 -10.57 6.07
CA PRO A 85 9.02 -10.69 7.31
C PRO A 85 8.11 -10.76 8.54
N LEU A 86 7.01 -10.02 8.57
CA LEU A 86 6.03 -10.10 9.65
C LEU A 86 5.36 -11.49 9.72
N ALA A 87 4.98 -12.05 8.57
CA ALA A 87 4.40 -13.39 8.47
C ALA A 87 5.39 -14.47 8.92
N LYS A 88 6.66 -14.36 8.50
CA LYS A 88 7.75 -15.26 8.90
C LYS A 88 7.95 -15.23 10.40
N LYS A 89 8.03 -14.02 10.99
CA LYS A 89 8.23 -13.83 12.43
C LYS A 89 7.10 -14.41 13.28
N LEU A 90 5.85 -14.31 12.80
CA LEU A 90 4.66 -14.72 13.55
C LEU A 90 4.15 -16.12 13.16
N ASN A 91 4.78 -16.76 12.17
CA ASN A 91 4.36 -18.03 11.60
C ASN A 91 2.87 -18.04 11.21
N CYS A 92 2.45 -17.05 10.42
CA CYS A 92 1.05 -16.87 10.01
C CYS A 92 0.92 -16.69 8.49
N PRO A 93 -0.26 -16.97 7.90
CA PRO A 93 -0.44 -16.91 6.46
C PRO A 93 -0.55 -15.47 5.93
N VAL A 94 -0.08 -15.28 4.70
CA VAL A 94 -0.29 -14.08 3.88
C VAL A 94 -1.39 -14.39 2.85
N ILE A 95 -2.42 -13.55 2.79
CA ILE A 95 -3.64 -13.81 2.03
C ILE A 95 -3.89 -12.66 1.06
N ALA A 96 -4.03 -12.99 -0.22
CA ALA A 96 -4.43 -12.09 -1.29
C ALA A 96 -5.91 -11.72 -1.14
N ILE A 97 -6.23 -10.43 -1.13
CA ILE A 97 -7.61 -9.95 -0.96
C ILE A 97 -8.07 -8.96 -2.02
N ASP A 98 -7.20 -8.57 -2.94
CA ASP A 98 -7.59 -7.60 -3.95
C ASP A 98 -8.58 -8.22 -4.96
N TRP A 99 -9.61 -7.45 -5.29
CA TRP A 99 -10.75 -7.84 -6.12
C TRP A 99 -10.61 -7.38 -7.58
N MET A 100 -9.48 -6.77 -7.98
CA MET A 100 -9.21 -6.27 -9.33
C MET A 100 -9.13 -7.39 -10.40
N GLU A 101 -10.21 -8.12 -10.61
CA GLU A 101 -10.39 -8.98 -11.78
C GLU A 101 -10.46 -8.11 -13.04
N ARG A 102 -9.96 -8.62 -14.18
CA ARG A 102 -10.06 -7.89 -15.46
C ARG A 102 -11.54 -7.62 -15.75
N GLY A 103 -11.91 -6.34 -15.83
CA GLY A 103 -13.29 -5.90 -16.07
C GLY A 103 -14.05 -5.42 -14.82
N ALA A 104 -13.48 -5.56 -13.61
CA ALA A 104 -14.07 -5.05 -12.37
C ALA A 104 -13.94 -3.52 -12.23
N ALA A 105 -12.90 -2.94 -12.84
CA ALA A 105 -12.77 -1.51 -13.06
C ALA A 105 -12.99 -1.22 -14.54
N GLU A 106 -14.10 -0.57 -14.87
CA GLU A 106 -14.40 -0.17 -16.25
C GLU A 106 -13.48 0.95 -16.74
N ARG A 107 -12.83 1.67 -15.82
CA ARG A 107 -11.96 2.82 -16.08
C ARG A 107 -10.77 2.84 -15.13
N ALA A 108 -9.56 3.11 -15.64
CA ALA A 108 -8.40 3.31 -14.79
C ALA A 108 -8.50 4.67 -14.06
N CYS A 109 -7.88 4.79 -12.89
CA CYS A 109 -7.87 6.05 -12.13
C CYS A 109 -7.39 7.25 -12.98
N GLY A 110 -6.37 7.03 -13.83
CA GLY A 110 -5.90 8.06 -14.78
C GLY A 110 -6.97 8.53 -15.77
N ASP A 111 -7.85 7.63 -16.24
CA ASP A 111 -8.95 7.99 -17.14
C ASP A 111 -10.03 8.80 -16.43
N VAL A 112 -10.28 8.50 -15.15
CA VAL A 112 -11.20 9.26 -14.30
C VAL A 112 -10.64 10.66 -14.04
N ILE A 113 -9.33 10.76 -13.77
CA ILE A 113 -8.65 12.05 -13.57
C ILE A 113 -8.68 12.91 -14.84
N ASN A 114 -8.42 12.30 -15.99
CA ASN A 114 -8.48 13.01 -17.27
C ASN A 114 -9.88 13.55 -17.55
N GLU A 115 -10.94 12.79 -17.24
CA GLU A 115 -12.31 13.27 -17.38
C GLU A 115 -12.66 14.38 -16.38
N MET A 116 -12.20 14.24 -15.14
CA MET A 116 -12.38 15.23 -14.07
C MET A 116 -11.79 16.60 -14.44
N SER A 117 -10.72 16.62 -15.24
CA SER A 117 -10.09 17.87 -15.71
C SER A 117 -11.03 18.82 -16.46
N LYS A 118 -12.19 18.33 -16.91
CA LYS A 118 -13.25 19.12 -17.57
C LYS A 118 -14.17 19.84 -16.58
N TYR A 119 -14.19 19.45 -15.31
CA TYR A 119 -15.10 19.95 -14.29
C TYR A 119 -14.36 20.85 -13.28
N LYS A 120 -14.44 22.17 -13.48
CA LYS A 120 -13.69 23.13 -12.63
C LYS A 120 -14.12 23.11 -11.17
N ASP A 121 -15.42 23.04 -10.90
CA ASP A 121 -15.94 23.06 -9.53
C ASP A 121 -15.47 21.83 -8.73
N LEU A 122 -15.47 20.64 -9.36
CA LEU A 122 -14.93 19.42 -8.74
C LEU A 122 -13.42 19.52 -8.52
N GLN A 123 -12.66 20.13 -9.45
CA GLN A 123 -11.22 20.37 -9.25
C GLN A 123 -10.98 21.28 -8.05
N ASP A 124 -11.77 22.33 -7.89
CA ASP A 124 -11.60 23.30 -6.81
C ASP A 124 -12.05 22.73 -5.46
N GLU A 125 -13.01 21.81 -5.43
CA GLU A 125 -13.34 21.01 -4.25
C GLU A 125 -12.21 20.04 -3.88
N ILE A 126 -11.70 19.26 -4.84
CA ILE A 126 -10.68 18.24 -4.61
C ILE A 126 -9.36 18.85 -4.10
N LYS A 127 -8.98 20.03 -4.60
CA LYS A 127 -7.77 20.77 -4.15
C LYS A 127 -7.79 21.13 -2.67
N GLN A 128 -8.95 21.11 -2.01
CA GLN A 128 -9.06 21.40 -0.58
C GLN A 128 -8.54 20.24 0.27
N TYR A 129 -8.53 19.02 -0.26
CA TYR A 129 -8.03 17.84 0.44
C TYR A 129 -6.53 17.70 0.24
N LYS A 130 -5.78 17.81 1.34
CA LYS A 130 -4.35 17.56 1.35
C LYS A 130 -4.11 16.04 1.32
N MET A 131 -3.58 15.54 0.21
CA MET A 131 -3.10 14.16 0.14
C MET A 131 -1.79 14.02 0.92
N PRO A 132 -1.61 12.90 1.64
CA PRO A 132 -0.32 12.58 2.22
C PRO A 132 0.69 12.34 1.08
N GLU A 133 1.84 13.02 1.15
CA GLU A 133 2.93 12.82 0.20
C GLU A 133 4.03 11.98 0.85
N VAL A 134 4.51 10.99 0.13
CA VAL A 134 5.62 10.16 0.59
C VAL A 134 6.94 10.86 0.26
N ASN A 135 7.79 11.02 1.27
CA ASN A 135 9.13 11.58 1.13
C ASN A 135 10.17 10.65 1.75
N LEU A 136 11.04 10.07 0.91
CA LEU A 136 12.11 9.17 1.34
C LEU A 136 13.29 9.88 2.01
N ASP A 137 13.33 11.21 2.03
CA ASP A 137 14.26 11.96 2.90
C ASP A 137 13.86 11.88 4.38
N TYR A 138 12.65 11.39 4.65
CA TYR A 138 12.20 10.99 5.97
C TYR A 138 12.23 9.47 6.13
N GLU A 139 12.28 9.03 7.38
CA GLU A 139 12.13 7.61 7.73
C GLU A 139 10.81 7.03 7.19
N ILE A 140 10.83 5.78 6.73
CA ILE A 140 9.65 5.03 6.29
C ILE A 140 8.60 5.02 7.40
N LEU A 141 9.02 4.90 8.66
CA LEU A 141 8.11 4.92 9.80
C LEU A 141 7.34 6.25 9.89
N LYS A 142 7.99 7.38 9.64
CA LYS A 142 7.33 8.69 9.63
C LYS A 142 6.30 8.78 8.51
N ASN A 143 6.64 8.33 7.31
CA ASN A 143 5.71 8.26 6.18
C ASN A 143 4.49 7.40 6.51
N LEU A 144 4.69 6.21 7.09
CA LEU A 144 3.57 5.34 7.50
C LEU A 144 2.70 5.97 8.59
N ILE A 145 3.30 6.66 9.57
CA ILE A 145 2.52 7.38 10.60
C ILE A 145 1.64 8.45 9.95
N GLU A 146 2.20 9.25 9.04
CA GLU A 146 1.48 10.31 8.35
C GLU A 146 0.32 9.76 7.50
N LEU A 147 0.56 8.69 6.74
CA LEU A 147 -0.47 8.00 5.94
C LEU A 147 -1.63 7.46 6.78
N ASN A 148 -1.36 7.05 8.02
CA ASN A 148 -2.33 6.39 8.90
C ASN A 148 -2.96 7.33 9.94
N THR A 149 -2.78 8.65 9.83
CA THR A 149 -3.54 9.59 10.66
C THR A 149 -5.01 9.63 10.23
N THR A 150 -5.90 9.98 11.17
CA THR A 150 -7.32 10.23 10.85
C THR A 150 -7.47 11.30 9.78
N LEU A 151 -6.69 12.38 9.87
CA LEU A 151 -6.73 13.47 8.88
C LEU A 151 -6.36 12.99 7.47
N SER A 152 -5.26 12.24 7.33
CA SER A 152 -4.87 11.69 6.03
C SER A 152 -5.91 10.72 5.49
N SER A 153 -6.44 9.84 6.35
CA SER A 153 -7.47 8.88 5.95
C SER A 153 -8.76 9.56 5.49
N ASP A 154 -9.22 10.59 6.21
CA ASP A 154 -10.42 11.35 5.87
C ASP A 154 -10.22 12.14 4.57
N ASN A 155 -9.06 12.78 4.39
CA ASN A 155 -8.73 13.47 3.16
C ASN A 155 -8.67 12.51 1.98
N THR A 156 -7.94 11.40 2.08
CA THR A 156 -7.81 10.40 1.00
C THR A 156 -9.17 9.82 0.62
N LYS A 157 -10.02 9.53 1.60
CA LYS A 157 -11.39 9.09 1.36
C LYS A 157 -12.20 10.14 0.60
N ALA A 158 -12.17 11.40 1.04
CA ALA A 158 -12.90 12.48 0.39
C ALA A 158 -12.40 12.72 -1.05
N TYR A 159 -11.08 12.68 -1.26
CA TYR A 159 -10.47 12.75 -2.59
C TYR A 159 -11.02 11.67 -3.51
N TYR A 160 -10.88 10.38 -3.17
CA TYR A 160 -11.31 9.29 -4.05
C TYR A 160 -12.83 9.20 -4.22
N ILE A 161 -13.63 9.51 -3.20
CA ILE A 161 -15.10 9.54 -3.34
C ILE A 161 -15.51 10.62 -4.34
N ASN A 162 -14.90 11.80 -4.30
CA ASN A 162 -15.22 12.85 -5.27
C ASN A 162 -14.83 12.49 -6.71
N TYR A 163 -13.76 11.71 -6.91
CA TYR A 163 -13.48 11.13 -8.23
C TYR A 163 -14.50 10.07 -8.66
N ALA A 164 -15.05 9.30 -7.72
CA ALA A 164 -16.02 8.23 -8.02
C ALA A 164 -17.44 8.74 -8.33
N LEU A 165 -17.72 10.04 -8.15
CA LEU A 165 -19.00 10.66 -8.49
C LEU A 165 -19.12 11.06 -9.98
N LEU A 166 -18.09 10.81 -10.79
CA LEU A 166 -18.04 11.04 -12.24
C LEU A 166 -18.34 9.78 -13.05
#